data_AF-A0A2W0FXY4-F1
#
_entry.id   AF-A0A2W0FXY4-F1
#
_cell.length_a   1.000
_cell.length_b   1.000
_cell.length_c   1.000
_cell.angle_alpha   90.00
_cell.angle_beta   90.00
_cell.angle_gamma   90.00
#
_symmetry.space_group_name_H-M   'P 1'
#
loop_
_entity.id
_entity.type
_entity.pdbx_description
1 polymer ?
#
loop_
_entity_poly.entity_id
_entity_poly.type
_entity_poly.pdbx_seq_one_letter_code
_entity_poly.pdbx_strand_id
1 'polypeptide(L)'
;MRWLLVGVVVVLSGCAAREPEVRTVRVEVPVQVPCKAPVVPVPAWATDSLKKTDSLELKVRALLAERRQRIGYERQLIAAVGVCQ
;
A
#
# COMPACT_ATOMS: atom_id res chain seq x y z
N MET A 1 19.67 68.48 16.79
CA MET A 1 20.12 67.10 17.12
C MET A 1 18.98 66.14 17.47
N ARG A 2 18.09 66.48 18.42
CA ARG A 2 17.01 65.58 18.90
C ARG A 2 16.02 65.13 17.81
N TRP A 3 15.70 66.01 16.87
CA TRP A 3 14.80 65.73 15.73
C TRP A 3 15.41 64.78 14.69
N LEU A 4 16.73 64.81 14.49
CA LEU A 4 17.42 63.88 13.58
C LEU A 4 17.40 62.44 14.13
N LEU A 5 17.59 62.29 15.45
CA LEU A 5 17.50 60.99 16.11
C LEU A 5 16.09 60.40 16.01
N VAL A 6 15.04 61.23 16.18
CA VAL A 6 13.65 60.79 16.01
C VAL A 6 13.37 60.36 14.57
N GLY A 7 13.86 61.11 13.57
CA GLY A 7 13.71 60.74 12.16
C GLY A 7 14.35 59.40 11.81
N VAL A 8 15.56 59.13 12.34
CA VAL A 8 16.28 57.86 12.13
C VAL A 8 15.53 56.68 12.72
N VAL A 9 14.99 56.82 13.94
CA VAL A 9 14.22 55.74 14.60
C VAL A 9 12.95 55.41 13.83
N VAL A 10 12.25 56.41 13.28
CA VAL A 10 11.02 56.20 12.49
C VAL A 10 11.30 55.43 11.20
N VAL A 11 12.36 55.79 10.46
CA VAL A 11 12.71 55.12 9.19
C VAL A 11 13.10 53.65 9.40
N LEU A 12 13.75 53.32 10.52
CA LEU A 12 14.17 51.95 10.83
C LEU A 12 13.02 51.04 11.29
N SER A 13 11.93 51.60 11.81
CA SER A 13 10.78 50.82 12.30
C SER A 13 9.89 50.22 11.19
N GLY A 14 10.01 50.71 9.95
CA GLY A 14 9.18 50.27 8.82
C GLY A 14 9.39 48.82 8.37
N CYS A 15 10.53 48.20 8.68
CA CYS A 15 10.83 46.83 8.27
C CYS A 15 10.10 45.76 9.13
N ALA A 16 9.74 46.08 10.38
CA ALA A 16 9.08 45.14 11.29
C ALA A 16 7.54 45.23 11.27
N ALA A 17 6.98 46.25 10.63
CA ALA A 17 5.54 46.52 10.61
C ALA A 17 4.76 45.77 9.51
N ARG A 18 5.43 44.94 8.69
CA ARG A 18 4.79 44.26 7.56
C ARG A 18 4.24 42.91 8.02
N GLU A 19 2.92 42.79 8.08
CA GLU A 19 2.26 41.51 8.34
C GLU A 19 2.56 40.52 7.21
N PRO A 20 2.94 39.26 7.53
CA PRO A 20 3.16 38.24 6.52
C PRO A 20 1.83 37.88 5.83
N GLU A 21 1.83 37.86 4.49
CA GLU A 21 0.69 37.42 3.70
C GLU A 21 0.48 35.90 3.88
N VAL A 22 -0.51 35.51 4.67
CA VAL A 22 -0.83 34.09 4.92
C VAL A 22 -1.54 33.53 3.70
N ARG A 23 -0.81 32.72 2.90
CA ARG A 23 -1.38 31.98 1.78
C ARG A 23 -1.75 30.57 2.22
N THR A 24 -3.04 30.30 2.37
CA THR A 24 -3.53 28.95 2.59
C THR A 24 -3.41 28.15 1.30
N VAL A 25 -2.55 27.13 1.31
CA VAL A 25 -2.41 26.19 0.20
C VAL A 25 -3.22 24.94 0.52
N ARG A 26 -4.05 24.50 -0.43
CA ARG A 26 -4.72 23.20 -0.31
C ARG A 26 -3.71 22.10 -0.57
N VAL A 27 -3.49 21.23 0.41
CA VAL A 27 -2.61 20.07 0.31
C VAL A 27 -3.48 18.82 0.21
N GLU A 28 -3.30 18.04 -0.86
CA GLU A 28 -3.91 16.71 -0.96
C GLU A 28 -3.03 15.71 -0.20
N VAL A 29 -3.50 15.30 0.98
CA VAL A 29 -2.82 14.27 1.77
C VAL A 29 -3.32 12.91 1.27
N PRO A 30 -2.41 12.02 0.81
CA PRO A 30 -2.81 10.68 0.39
C PRO A 30 -3.39 9.93 1.59
N VAL A 31 -4.62 9.43 1.44
CA VAL A 31 -5.29 8.60 2.44
C VAL A 31 -5.21 7.14 2.03
N GLN A 32 -4.86 6.28 2.98
CA GLN A 32 -4.81 4.84 2.74
C GLN A 32 -6.22 4.32 2.52
N VAL A 33 -6.50 3.80 1.33
CA VAL A 33 -7.76 3.14 1.01
C VAL A 33 -7.66 1.63 1.29
N PRO A 34 -8.67 1.01 1.91
CA PRO A 34 -8.64 -0.43 2.15
C PRO A 34 -8.75 -1.18 0.82
N CYS A 35 -7.83 -2.12 0.58
CA CYS A 35 -7.94 -2.98 -0.60
C CYS A 35 -9.11 -3.96 -0.46
N LYS A 36 -9.91 -4.07 -1.52
CA LYS A 36 -11.01 -5.04 -1.64
C LYS A 36 -10.65 -6.14 -2.64
N ALA A 37 -9.64 -6.94 -2.32
CA ALA A 37 -9.29 -8.09 -3.13
C ALA A 37 -10.37 -9.18 -3.04
N PRO A 38 -10.65 -9.92 -4.13
CA PRO A 38 -11.56 -11.05 -4.09
C PRO A 38 -10.97 -12.21 -3.29
N VAL A 39 -11.82 -12.96 -2.57
CA VAL A 39 -11.42 -14.18 -1.87
C VAL A 39 -11.18 -15.29 -2.89
N VAL A 40 -9.97 -15.83 -2.94
CA VAL A 40 -9.64 -16.98 -3.79
C VAL A 40 -9.95 -18.26 -3.00
N PRO A 41 -10.91 -19.10 -3.46
CA PRO A 41 -11.28 -20.31 -2.73
C PRO A 41 -10.17 -21.36 -2.81
N VAL A 42 -9.97 -22.08 -1.71
CA VAL A 42 -9.02 -23.20 -1.66
C VAL A 42 -9.58 -24.34 -2.53
N PRO A 43 -8.81 -24.86 -3.50
CA PRO A 43 -9.26 -25.98 -4.32
C PRO A 43 -9.26 -27.29 -3.52
N ALA A 44 -10.07 -28.26 -3.96
CA ALA A 44 -9.99 -29.62 -3.46
C ALA A 44 -8.66 -30.24 -3.90
N TRP A 45 -7.79 -30.57 -2.94
CA TRP A 45 -6.45 -31.04 -3.25
C TRP A 45 -6.48 -32.49 -3.68
N ALA A 46 -5.75 -32.82 -4.75
CA ALA A 46 -5.73 -34.18 -5.28
C ALA A 46 -5.17 -35.21 -4.28
N THR A 47 -4.38 -34.78 -3.29
CA THR A 47 -3.87 -35.68 -2.25
C THR A 47 -4.81 -35.91 -1.07
N ASP A 48 -5.91 -35.14 -0.94
CA ASP A 48 -6.83 -35.26 0.21
C ASP A 48 -7.49 -36.65 0.31
N SER A 49 -7.63 -37.35 -0.82
CA SER A 49 -8.22 -38.70 -0.86
C SER A 49 -7.22 -39.84 -0.66
N LEU A 50 -5.91 -39.54 -0.52
CA LEU A 50 -4.88 -40.57 -0.42
C LEU A 50 -4.90 -41.29 0.94
N LYS A 51 -4.75 -42.61 0.89
CA LYS A 51 -4.59 -43.49 2.05
C LYS A 51 -3.15 -43.99 2.15
N LYS A 52 -2.74 -44.35 3.37
CA LYS A 52 -1.41 -44.92 3.63
C LYS A 52 -1.18 -46.21 2.82
N THR A 53 -2.21 -47.02 2.66
CA THR A 53 -2.20 -48.30 1.95
C THR A 53 -2.21 -48.17 0.42
N ASP A 54 -2.40 -46.96 -0.12
CA ASP A 54 -2.45 -46.77 -1.57
C ASP A 54 -1.10 -47.06 -2.23
N SER A 55 -1.16 -47.54 -3.46
CA SER A 55 0.03 -47.85 -4.26
C SER A 55 0.87 -46.60 -4.51
N LEU A 56 2.17 -46.83 -4.72
CA LEU A 56 3.09 -45.74 -5.05
C LEU A 56 2.66 -45.00 -6.32
N GLU A 57 2.20 -45.72 -7.33
CA GLU A 57 1.73 -45.12 -8.59
C GLU A 57 0.57 -44.14 -8.35
N LEU A 58 -0.41 -44.54 -7.54
CA LEU A 58 -1.58 -43.69 -7.23
C LEU A 58 -1.16 -42.44 -6.46
N LYS A 59 -0.23 -42.57 -5.50
CA LYS A 59 0.35 -41.44 -4.77
C LYS A 59 1.10 -40.47 -5.68
N VAL A 60 1.97 -40.98 -6.57
CA VAL A 60 2.73 -40.14 -7.51
C VAL A 60 1.80 -39.41 -8.47
N ARG A 61 0.76 -40.08 -8.97
CA ARG A 61 -0.24 -39.46 -9.85
C ARG A 61 -0.98 -38.32 -9.15
N ALA A 62 -1.43 -38.53 -7.91
CA ALA A 62 -2.10 -37.51 -7.12
C ALA A 62 -1.16 -36.31 -6.82
N LEU A 63 0.09 -36.57 -6.45
CA LEU A 63 1.09 -35.51 -6.20
C LEU A 63 1.39 -34.67 -7.46
N LEU A 64 1.49 -35.30 -8.63
CA LEU A 64 1.70 -34.58 -9.90
C LEU A 64 0.48 -33.76 -10.32
N ALA A 65 -0.73 -34.24 -10.02
CA ALA A 65 -1.97 -33.48 -10.23
C ALA A 65 -2.02 -32.27 -9.28
N GLU A 66 -1.79 -32.48 -7.99
CA GLU A 66 -1.79 -31.42 -6.99
C GLU A 66 -0.72 -30.37 -7.26
N ARG A 67 0.47 -30.75 -7.71
CA ARG A 67 1.51 -29.79 -8.10
C ARG A 67 0.99 -28.78 -9.13
N ARG A 68 0.19 -29.22 -10.11
CA ARG A 68 -0.44 -28.33 -11.09
C ARG A 68 -1.54 -27.47 -10.46
N GLN A 69 -2.33 -28.04 -9.54
CA GLN A 69 -3.33 -27.27 -8.78
C GLN A 69 -2.67 -26.14 -7.96
N ARG A 70 -1.56 -26.42 -7.27
CA ARG A 70 -0.80 -25.43 -6.49
C ARG A 70 -0.28 -24.29 -7.36
N ILE A 71 0.30 -24.61 -8.52
CA ILE A 71 0.76 -23.59 -9.49
C ILE A 71 -0.40 -22.70 -9.97
N GLY A 72 -1.56 -23.29 -10.24
CA GLY A 72 -2.75 -22.54 -10.65
C GLY A 72 -3.27 -21.63 -9.52
N TYR A 73 -3.37 -22.17 -8.31
CA TYR A 73 -3.83 -21.44 -7.13
C TYR A 73 -2.89 -20.28 -6.77
N GLU A 74 -1.57 -20.50 -6.82
CA GLU A 74 -0.57 -19.45 -6.60
C GLU A 74 -0.72 -18.30 -7.60
N ARG A 75 -0.94 -18.60 -8.88
CA ARG A 75 -1.20 -17.56 -9.90
C ARG A 75 -2.47 -16.76 -9.60
N GLN A 76 -3.53 -17.41 -9.14
CA GLN A 76 -4.76 -16.72 -8.73
C GLN A 76 -4.53 -15.82 -7.51
N LEU A 77 -3.74 -16.28 -6.53
CA LEU A 77 -3.38 -15.48 -5.36
C LEU A 77 -2.52 -14.26 -5.75
N ILE A 78 -1.51 -14.45 -6.60
CA ILE A 78 -0.69 -13.35 -7.12
C ILE A 78 -1.57 -12.32 -7.82
N ALA A 79 -2.50 -12.78 -8.66
CA ALA A 79 -3.45 -11.88 -9.34
C ALA A 79 -4.34 -11.12 -8.34
N ALA A 80 -4.85 -11.78 -7.30
CA ALA A 80 -5.68 -11.15 -6.27
C ALA A 80 -4.91 -10.08 -5.47
N VAL A 81 -3.65 -10.34 -5.12
CA VAL A 81 -2.77 -9.37 -4.45
C VAL A 81 -2.41 -8.20 -5.37
N GLY A 82 -2.20 -8.46 -6.66
CA GLY A 82 -1.88 -7.43 -7.66
C GLY A 82 -2.95 -6.36 -7.83
N VAL A 83 -4.21 -6.62 -7.46
CA VAL A 83 -5.29 -5.61 -7.47
C VAL A 83 -5.09 -4.51 -6.40
N CYS A 84 -4.27 -4.78 -5.37
CA CYS A 84 -4.05 -3.89 -4.23
C CYS A 84 -2.80 -3.03 -4.33
N GLN A 85 -1.99 -3.19 -5.38
CA GLN A 85 -0.78 -2.41 -5.63
C GLN A 85 -1.10 -1.16 -6.44
#